data_AF-A0A2V5RXV1-F1
#
_entry.id   AF-A0A2V5RXV1-F1
#
_cell.length_a   1.000
_cell.length_b   1.000
_cell.length_c   1.000
_cell.angle_alpha   90.00
_cell.angle_beta   90.00
_cell.angle_gamma   90.00
#
_symmetry.space_group_name_H-M   'P 1'
#
loop_
_entity.id
_entity.type
_entity.pdbx_description
1 polymer ?
#
loop_
_entity_poly.entity_id
_entity_poly.type
_entity_poly.pdbx_seq_one_letter_code
_entity_poly.pdbx_strand_id
1 'polypeptide(L)'
;MRRTLLAVLFFVALVAIWAALVNAKIWSPVLLPSPRNVVDYLVSAARDGSLLSASTVTLRRLFTGYFIGLAIGLPLGLLTASLKFAEDTVGVLALGLQTLPSVCWVPLALLWFGQTESAMLFV
;
A
#
# COMPACT_ATOMS: atom_id res chain seq x y z
N MET A 1 -26.87 -9.93 -19.58
CA MET A 1 -26.12 -10.84 -20.46
C MET A 1 -25.14 -10.10 -21.38
N ARG A 2 -25.54 -9.09 -22.15
CA ARG A 2 -24.61 -8.34 -23.03
C ARG A 2 -23.45 -7.65 -22.28
N ARG A 3 -23.73 -7.01 -21.13
CA ARG A 3 -22.71 -6.34 -20.30
C ARG A 3 -21.64 -7.30 -19.76
N THR A 4 -22.04 -8.46 -19.26
CA THR A 4 -21.12 -9.47 -18.72
C THR A 4 -20.24 -10.07 -19.81
N LEU A 5 -20.80 -10.35 -20.99
CA LEU A 5 -20.03 -10.82 -22.15
C LEU A 5 -18.98 -9.80 -22.60
N LEU A 6 -19.37 -8.51 -22.70
CA LEU A 6 -18.44 -7.45 -23.05
C LEU A 6 -17.30 -7.30 -22.02
N ALA A 7 -17.62 -7.38 -20.73
CA ALA A 7 -16.62 -7.32 -19.67
C ALA A 7 -15.66 -8.52 -19.72
N VAL A 8 -16.17 -9.75 -19.88
CA VAL A 8 -15.32 -10.95 -20.01
C VAL A 8 -14.42 -10.83 -21.24
N LEU A 9 -14.97 -10.44 -22.40
CA LEU A 9 -14.18 -10.26 -23.62
C LEU A 9 -13.07 -9.22 -23.44
N PHE A 10 -13.36 -8.11 -22.77
CA PHE A 10 -12.37 -7.08 -22.46
C PHE A 10 -11.23 -7.63 -21.61
N PHE A 11 -11.52 -8.34 -20.52
CA PHE A 11 -10.47 -8.91 -19.66
C PHE A 11 -9.68 -10.02 -20.34
N VAL A 12 -10.33 -10.86 -21.14
CA VAL A 12 -9.64 -11.88 -21.95
C VAL A 12 -8.70 -11.22 -22.95
N ALA A 13 -9.15 -10.16 -23.65
CA ALA A 13 -8.31 -9.40 -24.57
C ALA A 13 -7.12 -8.75 -23.84
N LEU A 14 -7.34 -8.20 -22.64
CA LEU A 14 -6.27 -7.63 -21.81
C LEU A 14 -5.19 -8.67 -21.47
N VAL A 15 -5.59 -9.87 -21.02
CA VAL A 15 -4.65 -10.96 -20.71
C VAL A 15 -3.95 -11.46 -21.97
N ALA A 16 -4.65 -11.53 -23.10
CA ALA A 16 -4.06 -11.92 -24.38
C ALA A 16 -3.00 -10.90 -24.86
N ILE A 17 -3.29 -9.60 -24.73
CA ILE A 17 -2.32 -8.53 -25.03
C ILE A 17 -1.11 -8.65 -24.12
N TRP A 18 -1.31 -8.84 -22.80
CA TRP A 18 -0.21 -9.03 -21.86
C TRP A 18 0.66 -10.24 -22.24
N ALA A 19 0.05 -11.39 -22.54
CA ALA A 19 0.79 -12.57 -22.99
C ALA A 19 1.56 -12.31 -24.30
N ALA A 20 0.96 -11.60 -25.26
CA ALA A 20 1.61 -11.23 -26.52
C ALA A 20 2.81 -10.30 -26.28
N LEU A 21 2.68 -9.31 -25.40
CA LEU A 21 3.76 -8.38 -25.05
C LEU A 21 4.94 -9.10 -24.37
N VAL A 22 4.65 -10.08 -23.49
CA VAL A 22 5.70 -10.91 -22.88
C VAL A 22 6.40 -11.78 -23.94
N ASN A 23 5.65 -12.38 -24.85
CA ASN A 23 6.20 -13.19 -25.94
C ASN A 23 7.01 -12.39 -26.96
N ALA A 24 6.73 -11.09 -27.10
CA ALA A 24 7.50 -10.18 -27.93
C ALA A 24 8.93 -9.94 -27.37
N LYS A 25 9.21 -10.34 -26.12
CA LYS A 25 10.53 -10.25 -25.46
C LYS A 25 11.16 -8.84 -25.46
N ILE A 26 10.30 -7.82 -25.54
CA ILE A 26 10.74 -6.41 -25.54
C ILE A 26 11.25 -6.01 -24.15
N TRP A 27 10.63 -6.52 -23.08
CA TRP A 27 10.99 -6.25 -21.69
C TRP A 27 11.62 -7.44 -21.01
N SER A 28 12.45 -7.17 -20.00
CA SER A 28 12.99 -8.21 -19.12
C SER A 28 11.86 -8.99 -18.42
N PRO A 29 11.92 -10.33 -18.34
CA PRO A 29 10.95 -11.14 -17.60
C PRO A 29 10.82 -10.78 -16.12
N VAL A 30 11.84 -10.09 -15.56
CA VAL A 30 11.81 -9.56 -14.19
C VAL A 30 10.87 -8.36 -14.08
N LEU A 31 10.79 -7.53 -15.13
CA LEU A 31 9.92 -6.35 -15.18
C LEU A 31 8.50 -6.71 -15.61
N LEU A 32 8.37 -7.64 -16.57
CA LEU A 32 7.09 -8.08 -17.09
C LEU A 32 7.00 -9.62 -17.09
N PRO A 33 6.68 -10.23 -15.94
CA PRO A 33 6.50 -11.68 -15.86
C PRO A 33 5.29 -12.13 -16.70
N SER A 34 5.32 -13.38 -17.17
CA SER A 34 4.19 -13.96 -17.91
C SER A 34 2.97 -14.14 -17.00
N PRO A 35 1.73 -14.09 -17.54
CA PRO A 35 0.53 -14.38 -16.76
C PRO A 35 0.60 -15.75 -16.05
N ARG A 36 1.21 -16.74 -16.72
CA ARG A 36 1.41 -18.08 -16.15
C ARG A 36 2.34 -18.04 -14.95
N ASN A 37 3.47 -17.35 -15.03
CA ASN A 37 4.43 -17.23 -13.93
C ASN A 37 3.78 -16.57 -12.70
N VAL A 38 2.91 -15.57 -12.92
CA VAL A 38 2.16 -14.92 -11.84
C VAL A 38 1.19 -15.91 -11.17
N VAL A 39 0.44 -16.69 -11.95
CA VAL A 39 -0.47 -17.71 -11.41
C VAL A 39 0.31 -18.79 -10.65
N ASP A 40 1.39 -19.31 -11.23
CA ASP A 40 2.22 -20.34 -10.62
C ASP A 40 2.80 -19.85 -9.28
N TYR A 41 3.29 -18.60 -9.22
CA TYR A 41 3.76 -17.97 -7.99
C TYR A 41 2.64 -17.79 -6.96
N LEU A 42 1.46 -17.32 -7.36
CA LEU A 42 0.34 -17.15 -6.43
C LEU A 42 -0.12 -18.49 -5.84
N VAL A 43 -0.15 -19.55 -6.64
CA VAL A 43 -0.51 -20.90 -6.18
C VAL A 43 0.57 -21.45 -5.25
N SER A 44 1.86 -21.30 -5.57
CA SER A 44 2.93 -21.74 -4.68
C SER A 44 2.91 -20.97 -3.36
N ALA A 45 2.77 -19.65 -3.41
CA ALA A 45 2.75 -18.77 -2.25
C ALA A 45 1.53 -19.00 -1.35
N ALA A 46 0.40 -19.40 -1.94
CA ALA A 46 -0.78 -19.81 -1.19
C ALA A 46 -0.58 -21.17 -0.51
N ARG A 47 0.10 -22.12 -1.17
CA ARG A 47 0.35 -23.48 -0.65
C ARG A 47 1.43 -23.52 0.43
N ASP A 48 2.49 -22.74 0.28
CA ASP A 48 3.60 -22.68 1.25
C ASP A 48 3.31 -21.72 2.43
N GLY A 49 2.18 -20.99 2.38
CA GLY A 49 1.73 -20.08 3.42
C GLY A 49 2.42 -18.71 3.41
N SER A 50 3.34 -18.45 2.49
CA SER A 50 4.03 -17.16 2.38
C SER A 50 3.07 -16.02 2.05
N LEU A 51 2.05 -16.26 1.21
CA LEU A 51 1.02 -15.27 0.88
C LEU A 51 0.23 -14.85 2.13
N LEU A 52 -0.18 -15.84 2.94
CA LEU A 52 -0.91 -15.61 4.18
C LEU A 52 -0.03 -14.90 5.21
N SER A 53 1.22 -15.33 5.36
CA SER A 53 2.20 -14.74 6.26
C SER A 53 2.44 -13.26 5.92
N ALA A 54 2.75 -12.96 4.65
CA ALA A 54 2.97 -11.59 4.18
C ALA A 54 1.72 -10.72 4.36
N SER A 55 0.54 -11.23 4.02
CA SER A 55 -0.73 -10.52 4.21
C SER A 55 -1.00 -10.20 5.68
N THR A 56 -0.71 -11.16 6.57
CA THR A 56 -0.87 -11.00 8.02
C THR A 56 0.06 -9.93 8.57
N VAL A 57 1.32 -9.89 8.10
CA VAL A 57 2.28 -8.85 8.47
C VAL A 57 1.77 -7.48 8.05
N THR A 58 1.31 -7.33 6.80
CA THR A 58 0.73 -6.07 6.32
C THR A 58 -0.50 -5.65 7.13
N LEU A 59 -1.44 -6.57 7.39
CA LEU A 59 -2.62 -6.29 8.18
C LEU A 59 -2.27 -5.88 9.61
N ARG A 60 -1.32 -6.57 10.25
CA ARG A 60 -0.84 -6.22 11.59
C ARG A 60 -0.28 -4.80 11.62
N ARG A 61 0.55 -4.43 10.64
CA ARG A 61 1.10 -3.08 10.54
C ARG A 61 0.00 -2.04 10.35
N LEU A 62 -0.94 -2.30 9.44
CA LEU A 62 -2.07 -1.41 9.16
C LEU A 62 -2.94 -1.18 10.40
N PHE A 63 -3.34 -2.24 11.10
CA PHE A 63 -4.15 -2.08 12.32
C PHE A 63 -3.37 -1.39 13.43
N THR A 64 -2.10 -1.73 13.62
CA THR A 64 -1.26 -1.10 14.66
C THR A 64 -1.11 0.40 14.40
N GLY A 65 -0.72 0.79 13.18
CA GLY A 65 -0.61 2.19 12.79
C GLY A 65 -1.95 2.92 12.86
N TYR A 66 -3.03 2.29 12.42
CA TYR A 66 -4.39 2.86 12.49
C TYR A 66 -4.82 3.15 13.92
N PHE A 67 -4.65 2.21 14.85
CA PHE A 67 -5.04 2.41 16.25
C PHE A 67 -4.17 3.44 16.97
N ILE A 68 -2.86 3.47 16.69
CA ILE A 68 -1.96 4.52 17.20
C ILE A 68 -2.42 5.89 16.67
N GLY A 69 -2.66 5.98 15.36
CA GLY A 69 -3.15 7.19 14.70
C GLY A 69 -4.50 7.66 15.23
N LEU A 70 -5.44 6.75 15.48
CA LEU A 70 -6.72 7.08 16.12
C LEU A 70 -6.53 7.58 17.55
N ALA A 71 -5.73 6.87 18.35
CA ALA A 71 -5.52 7.20 19.76
C ALA A 71 -4.87 8.58 19.96
N ILE A 72 -4.03 9.02 19.03
CA ILE A 72 -3.35 10.33 19.08
C ILE A 72 -4.14 11.39 18.30
N GLY A 73 -4.54 11.06 17.08
CA GLY A 73 -5.17 11.99 16.15
C GLY A 73 -6.58 12.40 16.56
N LEU A 74 -7.37 11.49 17.16
CA LEU A 74 -8.73 11.84 17.59
C LEU A 74 -8.71 12.86 18.75
N PRO A 75 -7.94 12.68 19.84
CA PRO A 75 -7.83 13.71 20.87
C PRO A 75 -7.28 15.04 20.36
N LEU A 76 -6.24 15.02 19.52
CA LEU A 76 -5.67 16.25 18.95
C LEU A 76 -6.67 16.96 18.03
N GLY A 77 -7.39 16.23 17.19
CA GLY A 77 -8.41 16.77 16.30
C GLY A 77 -9.57 17.41 17.08
N LEU A 78 -10.03 16.75 18.15
CA LEU A 78 -11.04 17.31 19.05
C LEU A 78 -10.54 18.57 19.77
N LEU A 79 -9.27 18.57 20.21
CA LEU A 79 -8.64 19.72 20.86
C LEU A 79 -8.56 20.92 19.92
N THR A 80 -8.10 20.71 18.68
CA THR A 80 -8.02 21.77 17.66
C THR A 80 -9.40 22.27 17.25
N ALA A 81 -10.43 21.43 17.27
CA ALA A 81 -11.80 21.84 16.99
C ALA A 81 -12.43 22.66 18.13
N SER A 82 -11.95 22.47 19.35
CA SER A 82 -12.54 23.08 20.56
C SER A 82 -11.88 24.40 20.96
N LEU A 83 -10.59 24.58 20.67
CA LEU A 83 -9.80 25.72 21.14
C LEU A 83 -9.13 26.46 19.99
N LYS A 84 -9.41 27.77 19.88
CA LYS A 84 -8.80 28.61 18.84
C LYS A 84 -7.27 28.62 18.91
N PHE A 85 -6.70 28.63 20.11
CA PHE A 85 -5.26 28.52 20.31
C PHE A 85 -4.66 27.21 19.75
N ALA A 86 -5.36 26.09 19.91
CA ALA A 86 -4.90 24.80 19.39
C ALA A 86 -5.05 24.72 17.87
N GLU A 87 -6.15 25.26 17.33
CA GLU A 87 -6.37 25.42 15.88
C GLU A 87 -5.23 26.21 15.23
N ASP A 88 -4.89 27.37 15.79
CA ASP A 88 -3.88 28.29 15.23
C ASP A 88 -2.43 27.83 15.48
N THR A 89 -2.22 26.74 16.23
CA THR A 89 -0.88 26.15 16.48
C THR A 89 -0.77 24.73 15.93
N VAL A 90 -1.27 23.75 16.67
CA VAL A 90 -1.24 22.32 16.32
C VAL A 90 -1.99 22.06 15.02
N GLY A 91 -3.13 22.73 14.80
CA GLY A 91 -3.90 22.62 13.56
C GLY A 91 -3.10 23.05 12.33
N VAL A 92 -2.42 24.19 12.40
CA VAL A 92 -1.54 24.69 11.32
C VAL A 92 -0.38 23.71 11.06
N LEU A 93 0.26 23.19 12.11
CA LEU A 93 1.32 22.18 11.97
C LEU A 93 0.79 20.90 11.31
N ALA A 94 -0.38 20.41 11.75
CA ALA A 94 -1.00 19.20 11.22
C ALA A 94 -1.33 19.34 9.73
N LEU A 95 -1.85 20.50 9.31
CA LEU A 95 -2.09 20.82 7.89
C LEU A 95 -0.78 20.76 7.10
N GLY A 96 0.30 21.35 7.62
CA GLY A 96 1.62 21.27 6.98
C GLY A 96 2.09 19.83 6.81
N LEU A 97 2.02 19.02 7.87
CA LEU A 97 2.43 17.61 7.83
C LEU A 97 1.57 16.76 6.91
N GLN A 98 0.26 17.04 6.81
CA GLN A 98 -0.67 16.31 5.95
C GLN A 98 -0.38 16.50 4.45
N THR A 99 0.22 17.64 4.06
CA THR A 99 0.59 17.90 2.66
C THR A 99 1.81 17.11 2.20
N LEU A 100 2.61 16.58 3.12
CA LEU A 100 3.79 15.80 2.78
C LEU A 100 3.39 14.40 2.30
N PRO A 101 3.84 13.96 1.11
CA PRO A 101 3.66 12.57 0.69
C PRO A 101 4.27 11.60 1.70
N SER A 102 3.63 10.45 1.94
CA SER A 102 4.14 9.45 2.90
C SER A 102 5.58 8.99 2.58
N VAL A 103 5.94 8.94 1.29
CA VAL A 103 7.30 8.55 0.84
C VAL A 103 8.40 9.47 1.36
N CYS A 104 8.10 10.73 1.70
CA CYS A 104 9.08 11.67 2.26
C CYS A 104 9.57 11.25 3.65
N TRP A 105 8.80 10.45 4.38
CA TRP A 105 9.16 9.98 5.72
C TRP A 105 10.12 8.79 5.71
N VAL A 106 10.23 8.06 4.60
CA VAL A 106 11.02 6.81 4.51
C VAL A 106 12.49 7.02 4.87
N PRO A 107 13.22 8.03 4.35
CA PRO A 107 14.63 8.23 4.71
C PRO A 107 14.81 8.52 6.19
N LEU A 108 13.93 9.33 6.78
CA LEU A 108 13.98 9.69 8.19
C LEU A 108 13.69 8.49 9.09
N ALA A 109 12.70 7.67 8.70
CA ALA A 109 12.37 6.43 9.38
C ALA A 109 13.57 5.46 9.41
N LEU A 110 14.25 5.31 8.27
CA LEU A 110 15.44 4.46 8.17
C LEU A 110 16.62 5.01 8.97
N LEU A 111 16.81 6.33 9.03
CA LEU A 111 17.88 6.95 9.82
C LEU A 111 17.66 6.77 11.33
N TRP A 112 16.43 6.90 11.81
CA TRP A 112 16.13 6.77 13.24
C TRP A 112 15.97 5.33 13.71
N PHE A 113 15.30 4.50 12.92
CA PHE A 113 14.91 3.16 13.33
C PHE A 113 15.67 2.05 12.60
N GLY A 114 16.49 2.37 11.59
CA GLY A 114 17.14 1.38 10.72
C GLY A 114 16.13 0.65 9.83
N GLN A 115 16.56 -0.46 9.22
CA GLN A 115 15.69 -1.32 8.42
C GLN A 115 14.90 -2.28 9.32
N THR A 116 13.98 -1.73 10.11
CA THR A 116 13.21 -2.45 11.14
C THR A 116 11.70 -2.28 10.96
N GLU A 117 10.91 -3.08 11.69
CA GLU A 117 9.44 -2.95 11.74
C GLU A 117 9.01 -1.56 12.21
N SER A 118 9.76 -0.95 13.14
CA SER A 118 9.45 0.38 13.66
C SER A 118 9.54 1.45 12.57
N ALA A 119 10.48 1.32 11.62
CA ALA A 119 10.57 2.23 10.48
C ALA A 119 9.32 2.15 9.60
N MET A 120 8.81 0.95 9.35
CA MET A 120 7.60 0.77 8.55
C MET A 120 6.31 1.15 9.27
N LEU A 121 6.29 1.12 10.61
CA LEU A 121 5.16 1.59 11.41
C LEU A 121 5.15 3.12 11.58
N PHE A 122 6.31 3.76 11.48
CA PHE A 122 6.44 5.21 11.59
C PHE A 122 5.93 5.95 10.34
N VAL A 123 6.13 5.35 9.16
CA VAL A 123 5.65 5.88 7.86
C VAL A 123 4.16 5.63 7.69
#